data_AF-A0AA41VHY9-F1
#
_entry.id   AF-A0AA41VHY9-F1
#
_cell.length_a   1.000
_cell.length_b   1.000
_cell.length_c   1.000
_cell.angle_alpha   90.00
_cell.angle_beta   90.00
_cell.angle_gamma   90.00
#
_symmetry.space_group_name_H-M   'P 1'
#
loop_
_entity.id
_entity.type
_entity.pdbx_description
1 polymer ?
#
loop_
_entity_poly.entity_id
_entity_poly.type
_entity_poly.pdbx_seq_one_letter_code
_entity_poly.pdbx_strand_id
1 'polypeptide(L)'
;MEAVLVNTHQFYKWFMDLESAMKSETEEKYRHYVNTLTERIQTCDGILNQVDETLHLFNELQMQHQEVATKTKTLHDACDRLVIEKQRLVEFAEALRNKLNYFDELENVASSFYSPNMNVGSGNFLPLLKRLDECISYVENNSQYAESGVYIIKFKQLQSRALGMIRSHVLSVLKNASSQVYAAIRSSGGSKAAVSEGVETSVIYVRFKAAAGELKPILVEIESRASRKEYAQVLAECHKLYCEQRLSLIKSIVHQRISEFAKKEELPSLTRSGCAYLVQVCLHEHQLFVHFFPSSSEDVSSLSPLIDPLSTYLYDTLRPKLIHEANLDFLCELVDILKVKVLGEQLSARSDSLAGLRPTLERILADVHERLTFRARTHIHDEIANYIPFDDDLDYPAKLERSAETEPVTTSADENPDLFKTWYPPLEKTLSCLSKLYRCLEPAVFTGLAQEAVEVCATSIQKASKLIAKRSSTIDGQLFLIKHLLILREK
;
A
#
# COMPACT_ATOMS: atom_id res chain seq x y z
N MET A 1 -121.29 -78.41 -58.07
CA MET A 1 -122.20 -79.51 -58.47
C MET A 1 -123.60 -78.95 -58.44
N GLU A 2 -124.49 -79.18 -59.39
CA GLU A 2 -124.70 -80.42 -60.14
C GLU A 2 -124.07 -80.43 -61.54
N ALA A 3 -123.10 -81.33 -61.75
CA ALA A 3 -122.69 -81.74 -63.09
C ALA A 3 -123.26 -83.14 -63.29
N VAL A 4 -124.26 -83.29 -64.15
CA VAL A 4 -124.75 -84.60 -64.57
C VAL A 4 -123.69 -85.19 -65.51
N LEU A 5 -122.96 -86.19 -65.03
CA LEU A 5 -121.89 -86.87 -65.77
C LEU A 5 -122.49 -88.01 -66.59
N VAL A 6 -122.58 -87.84 -67.91
CA VAL A 6 -123.26 -88.79 -68.83
C VAL A 6 -122.27 -89.74 -69.53
N ASN A 7 -120.95 -89.60 -69.31
CA ASN A 7 -119.92 -90.43 -69.94
C ASN A 7 -118.68 -90.60 -69.04
N THR A 8 -118.13 -91.81 -68.96
CA THR A 8 -116.89 -92.22 -68.29
C THR A 8 -115.70 -91.29 -68.55
N HIS A 9 -115.58 -90.73 -69.75
CA HIS A 9 -114.51 -89.79 -70.11
C HIS A 9 -114.59 -88.46 -69.36
N GLN A 10 -115.80 -87.98 -69.03
CA GLN A 10 -115.99 -86.75 -68.27
C GLN A 10 -115.64 -86.94 -66.78
N PHE A 11 -115.82 -88.13 -66.23
CA PHE A 11 -115.42 -88.47 -64.86
C PHE A 11 -113.89 -88.51 -64.70
N TYR A 12 -113.17 -89.17 -65.62
CA TYR A 12 -111.71 -89.20 -65.56
C TYR A 12 -111.07 -87.82 -65.73
N LYS A 13 -111.66 -86.95 -66.57
CA LYS A 13 -111.19 -85.57 -66.69
C LYS A 13 -111.38 -84.79 -65.38
N TRP A 14 -112.56 -84.84 -64.78
CA TRP A 14 -112.82 -84.17 -63.50
C TRP A 14 -111.94 -84.72 -62.37
N PHE A 15 -111.73 -86.03 -62.31
CA PHE A 15 -110.87 -86.65 -61.28
C PHE A 15 -109.39 -86.26 -61.45
N MET A 16 -108.87 -86.23 -62.69
CA MET A 16 -107.50 -85.73 -62.93
C MET A 16 -107.36 -84.25 -62.60
N ASP A 17 -108.36 -83.43 -62.93
CA ASP A 17 -108.35 -82.01 -62.59
C ASP A 17 -108.33 -81.82 -61.06
N LEU A 18 -109.14 -82.59 -60.32
CA LEU A 18 -109.17 -82.59 -58.85
C LEU A 18 -107.85 -83.10 -58.23
N GLU A 19 -107.27 -84.18 -58.76
CA GLU A 19 -106.01 -84.74 -58.28
C GLU A 19 -104.82 -83.80 -58.57
N SER A 20 -104.83 -83.11 -59.71
CA SER A 20 -103.82 -82.09 -60.04
C SER A 20 -103.92 -80.86 -59.12
N ALA A 21 -105.15 -80.44 -58.79
CA ALA A 21 -105.39 -79.32 -57.88
C ALA A 21 -104.92 -79.65 -56.45
N MET A 22 -105.20 -80.87 -55.96
CA MET A 22 -104.71 -81.32 -54.66
C MET A 22 -103.18 -81.45 -54.61
N LYS A 23 -102.54 -82.01 -55.65
CA LYS A 23 -101.07 -82.08 -55.73
C LYS A 23 -100.44 -80.69 -55.75
N SER A 24 -100.98 -79.77 -56.55
CA SER A 24 -100.54 -78.38 -56.60
C SER A 24 -100.61 -77.71 -55.23
N GLU A 25 -101.74 -77.83 -54.51
CA GLU A 25 -101.92 -77.16 -53.21
C GLU A 25 -100.99 -77.71 -52.11
N THR A 26 -100.70 -79.02 -52.14
CA THR A 26 -99.74 -79.64 -51.20
C THR A 26 -98.29 -79.32 -51.54
N GLU A 27 -97.92 -79.34 -52.83
CA GLU A 27 -96.56 -79.07 -53.31
C GLU A 27 -96.18 -77.59 -53.15
N GLU A 28 -97.14 -76.68 -53.30
CA GLU A 28 -96.96 -75.24 -53.14
C GLU A 28 -96.57 -74.85 -51.71
N LYS A 29 -97.09 -75.53 -50.68
CA LYS A 29 -96.70 -75.32 -49.27
C LYS A 29 -95.25 -75.70 -48.99
N TYR A 30 -94.81 -76.85 -49.48
CA TYR A 30 -93.42 -77.28 -49.32
C TYR A 30 -92.46 -76.43 -50.15
N ARG A 31 -92.86 -76.01 -51.35
CA ARG A 31 -92.08 -75.11 -52.19
C ARG A 31 -91.93 -73.73 -51.56
N HIS A 32 -92.99 -73.21 -50.92
CA HIS A 32 -92.90 -71.96 -50.15
C HIS A 32 -91.93 -72.09 -48.97
N TYR A 33 -92.01 -73.18 -48.21
CA TYR A 33 -91.10 -73.42 -47.06
C TYR A 33 -89.64 -73.59 -47.49
N VAL A 34 -89.38 -74.30 -48.59
CA VAL A 34 -88.03 -74.41 -49.18
C VAL A 34 -87.52 -73.05 -49.62
N ASN A 35 -88.33 -72.24 -50.32
CA ASN A 35 -87.94 -70.90 -50.72
C ASN A 35 -87.60 -70.01 -49.51
N THR A 36 -88.39 -70.06 -48.43
CA THR A 36 -88.10 -69.32 -47.20
C THR A 36 -86.81 -69.80 -46.52
N LEU A 37 -86.54 -71.11 -46.51
CA LEU A 37 -85.29 -71.64 -45.97
C LEU A 37 -84.08 -71.25 -46.83
N THR A 38 -84.20 -71.30 -48.15
CA THR A 38 -83.16 -70.85 -49.08
C THR A 38 -82.89 -69.36 -48.93
N GLU A 39 -83.93 -68.53 -48.79
CA GLU A 39 -83.79 -67.10 -48.52
C GLU A 39 -83.06 -66.85 -47.20
N ARG A 40 -83.42 -67.58 -46.12
CA ARG A 40 -82.74 -67.50 -44.82
C ARG A 40 -81.28 -67.94 -44.88
N ILE A 41 -80.96 -69.01 -45.62
CA ILE A 41 -79.58 -69.46 -45.83
C ILE A 41 -78.79 -68.38 -46.57
N GLN A 42 -79.35 -67.81 -47.64
CA GLN A 42 -78.72 -66.69 -48.35
C GLN A 42 -78.51 -65.46 -47.46
N THR A 43 -79.44 -65.19 -46.53
CA THR A 43 -79.25 -64.09 -45.57
C THR A 43 -78.13 -64.41 -44.58
N CYS A 44 -78.06 -65.64 -44.06
CA CYS A 44 -76.98 -66.08 -43.18
C CYS A 44 -75.61 -66.05 -43.87
N ASP A 45 -75.52 -66.51 -45.12
CA ASP A 45 -74.29 -66.45 -45.93
C ASP A 45 -73.89 -64.99 -46.19
N GLY A 46 -74.86 -64.10 -46.45
CA GLY A 46 -74.62 -62.67 -46.56
C GLY A 46 -74.05 -62.06 -45.27
N ILE A 47 -74.59 -62.44 -44.10
CA ILE A 47 -74.09 -61.99 -42.80
C ILE A 47 -72.70 -62.55 -42.52
N LEU A 48 -72.43 -63.82 -42.83
CA LEU A 48 -71.12 -64.44 -42.65
C LEU A 48 -70.05 -63.73 -43.50
N ASN A 49 -70.35 -63.46 -44.78
CA ASN A 49 -69.46 -62.69 -45.64
C ASN A 49 -69.19 -61.29 -45.07
N GLN A 50 -70.21 -60.60 -44.55
CA GLN A 50 -70.04 -59.30 -43.91
C GLN A 50 -69.17 -59.37 -42.64
N VAL A 51 -69.32 -60.43 -41.84
CA VAL A 51 -68.48 -60.64 -40.64
C VAL A 51 -67.04 -60.92 -41.04
N ASP A 52 -66.81 -61.75 -42.06
CA ASP A 52 -65.47 -62.05 -42.57
C ASP A 52 -64.78 -60.81 -43.17
N GLU A 53 -65.52 -59.99 -43.93
CA GLU A 53 -65.04 -58.69 -44.42
C GLU A 53 -64.69 -57.75 -43.24
N THR A 54 -65.55 -57.70 -42.22
CA THR A 54 -65.32 -56.86 -41.03
C THR A 54 -64.10 -57.33 -40.24
N LEU A 55 -63.90 -58.64 -40.10
CA LEU A 55 -62.72 -59.22 -39.45
C LEU A 55 -61.45 -58.94 -40.25
N HIS A 56 -61.50 -59.00 -41.59
CA HIS A 56 -60.38 -58.61 -42.42
C HIS A 56 -60.02 -57.13 -42.23
N LEU A 57 -61.01 -56.24 -42.25
CA LEU A 57 -60.83 -54.81 -41.98
C LEU A 57 -60.24 -54.56 -40.58
N PHE A 58 -60.66 -55.32 -39.56
CA PHE A 58 -60.12 -55.20 -38.21
C PHE A 58 -58.65 -55.66 -38.13
N ASN A 59 -58.31 -56.78 -38.78
CA ASN A 59 -56.92 -57.24 -38.87
C ASN A 59 -56.03 -56.23 -39.60
N GLU A 60 -56.53 -55.65 -40.69
CA GLU A 60 -55.82 -54.61 -41.43
C GLU A 60 -55.62 -53.36 -40.57
N LEU A 61 -56.66 -52.91 -39.86
CA LEU A 61 -56.58 -51.78 -38.93
C LEU A 61 -55.58 -52.05 -37.80
N GLN A 62 -55.56 -53.27 -37.25
CA GLN A 62 -54.60 -53.65 -36.20
C GLN A 62 -53.16 -53.59 -36.72
N MET A 63 -52.92 -54.11 -37.92
CA MET A 63 -51.60 -54.05 -38.57
C MET A 63 -51.17 -52.60 -38.83
N GLN A 64 -52.06 -51.77 -39.38
CA GLN A 64 -51.80 -50.35 -39.61
C GLN A 64 -51.53 -49.61 -38.29
N HIS A 65 -52.31 -49.88 -37.23
CA HIS A 65 -52.09 -49.29 -35.92
C HIS A 65 -50.73 -49.67 -35.33
N GLN A 66 -50.30 -50.92 -35.50
CA GLN A 66 -49.01 -51.39 -35.02
C GLN A 66 -47.84 -50.76 -35.82
N GLU A 67 -48.02 -50.58 -37.12
CA GLU A 67 -47.08 -49.85 -37.97
C GLU A 67 -46.99 -48.37 -37.58
N VAL A 68 -48.12 -47.71 -37.34
CA VAL A 68 -48.16 -46.32 -36.85
C VAL A 68 -47.50 -46.23 -35.48
N ALA A 69 -47.84 -47.10 -34.52
CA ALA A 69 -47.25 -47.07 -33.18
C ALA A 69 -45.73 -47.27 -33.19
N THR A 70 -45.23 -48.17 -34.03
CA THR A 70 -43.77 -48.39 -34.18
C THR A 70 -43.10 -47.18 -34.83
N LYS A 71 -43.66 -46.62 -35.90
CA LYS A 71 -43.16 -45.40 -36.55
C LYS A 71 -43.21 -44.17 -35.62
N THR A 72 -44.29 -44.00 -34.85
CA THR A 72 -44.43 -42.91 -33.88
C THR A 72 -43.41 -43.04 -32.76
N LYS A 73 -43.17 -44.26 -32.26
CA LYS A 73 -42.14 -44.50 -31.24
C LYS A 73 -40.73 -44.20 -31.75
N THR A 74 -40.38 -44.66 -32.95
CA THR A 74 -39.04 -44.38 -33.53
C THR A 74 -38.85 -42.89 -33.79
N LEU A 75 -39.90 -42.19 -34.25
CA LEU A 75 -39.88 -40.73 -34.39
C LEU A 75 -39.72 -40.03 -33.04
N HIS A 76 -40.47 -40.46 -32.03
CA HIS A 76 -40.38 -39.91 -30.67
C HIS A 76 -38.98 -40.07 -30.09
N ASP A 77 -38.40 -41.29 -30.16
CA ASP A 77 -37.04 -41.56 -29.69
C ASP A 77 -35.99 -40.73 -30.46
N ALA A 78 -36.20 -40.47 -31.75
CA ALA A 78 -35.33 -39.61 -32.56
C ALA A 78 -35.48 -38.12 -32.15
N CYS A 79 -36.70 -37.65 -31.93
CA CYS A 79 -36.96 -36.31 -31.43
C CYS A 79 -36.34 -36.08 -30.05
N ASP A 80 -36.48 -37.04 -29.12
CA ASP A 80 -35.89 -36.95 -27.79
C ASP A 80 -34.37 -36.88 -27.84
N ARG A 81 -33.73 -37.70 -28.68
CA ARG A 81 -32.28 -37.61 -28.93
C ARG A 81 -31.87 -36.23 -29.45
N LEU A 82 -32.61 -35.69 -30.41
CA LEU A 82 -32.33 -34.34 -30.96
C LEU A 82 -32.53 -33.24 -29.92
N VAL A 83 -33.51 -33.36 -29.02
CA VAL A 83 -33.74 -32.40 -27.93
C VAL A 83 -32.56 -32.42 -26.95
N ILE A 84 -32.09 -33.61 -26.57
CA ILE A 84 -30.92 -33.76 -25.68
C ILE A 84 -29.66 -33.19 -26.34
N GLU A 85 -29.44 -33.49 -27.61
CA GLU A 85 -28.28 -32.97 -28.35
C GLU A 85 -28.32 -31.44 -28.49
N LYS A 86 -29.49 -30.88 -28.81
CA LYS A 86 -29.70 -29.43 -28.85
C LYS A 86 -29.37 -28.80 -27.49
N GLN A 87 -29.87 -29.36 -26.39
CA GLN A 87 -29.62 -28.83 -25.05
C GLN A 87 -28.12 -28.81 -24.73
N ARG A 88 -27.41 -29.91 -25.03
CA ARG A 88 -25.96 -30.01 -24.85
C ARG A 88 -25.20 -28.98 -25.70
N LEU A 89 -25.62 -28.76 -26.94
CA LEU A 89 -25.01 -27.77 -27.83
C LEU A 89 -25.25 -26.33 -27.34
N VAL A 90 -26.43 -26.05 -26.77
CA VAL A 90 -26.73 -24.74 -26.16
C VAL A 90 -25.83 -24.51 -24.95
N GLU A 91 -25.72 -25.48 -24.04
CA GLU A 91 -24.83 -25.39 -22.87
C GLU A 91 -23.36 -25.18 -23.28
N PHE A 92 -22.93 -25.88 -24.32
CA PHE A 92 -21.58 -25.71 -24.87
C PHE A 92 -21.38 -24.32 -25.49
N ALA A 93 -22.37 -23.81 -26.23
CA ALA A 93 -22.32 -22.47 -26.81
C ALA A 93 -22.29 -21.38 -25.73
N GLU A 94 -23.07 -21.52 -24.65
CA GLU A 94 -23.06 -20.62 -23.50
C GLU A 94 -21.71 -20.64 -22.78
N ALA A 95 -21.13 -21.84 -22.58
CA ALA A 95 -19.80 -21.97 -21.98
C ALA A 95 -18.71 -21.30 -22.84
N LEU A 96 -18.79 -21.42 -24.17
CA LEU A 96 -17.89 -20.71 -25.10
C LEU A 96 -18.10 -19.19 -25.04
N ARG A 97 -19.36 -18.74 -25.06
CA ARG A 97 -19.73 -17.31 -24.97
C ARG A 97 -19.14 -16.68 -23.70
N ASN A 98 -19.29 -17.34 -22.56
CA ASN A 98 -18.76 -16.86 -21.28
C ASN A 98 -17.24 -16.67 -21.29
N LYS A 99 -16.50 -17.54 -22.00
CA LYS A 99 -15.05 -17.42 -22.16
C LYS A 99 -14.66 -16.32 -23.15
N LEU A 100 -15.42 -16.20 -24.25
CA LEU A 100 -15.21 -15.18 -25.29
C LEU A 100 -15.56 -13.76 -24.82
N ASN A 101 -16.51 -13.62 -23.89
CA ASN A 101 -16.92 -12.33 -23.35
C ASN A 101 -15.72 -11.50 -22.86
N TYR A 102 -14.69 -12.09 -22.25
CA TYR A 102 -13.50 -11.35 -21.81
C TYR A 102 -12.70 -10.72 -22.97
N PHE A 103 -12.73 -11.37 -24.15
CA PHE A 103 -12.07 -10.89 -25.36
C PHE A 103 -12.92 -9.85 -26.09
N ASP A 104 -14.23 -10.07 -26.18
CA ASP A 104 -15.19 -9.13 -26.77
C ASP A 104 -15.22 -7.79 -26.00
N GLU A 105 -15.05 -7.86 -24.68
CA GLU A 105 -14.95 -6.68 -23.81
C GLU A 105 -13.76 -5.76 -24.17
N LEU A 106 -12.77 -6.21 -24.93
CA LEU A 106 -11.67 -5.35 -25.37
C LEU A 106 -12.19 -4.13 -26.15
N GLU A 107 -13.16 -4.31 -27.05
CA GLU A 107 -13.70 -3.21 -27.85
C GLU A 107 -14.53 -2.25 -27.00
N ASN A 108 -15.29 -2.77 -26.04
CA ASN A 108 -16.07 -1.98 -25.08
C ASN A 108 -15.16 -1.13 -24.18
N VAL A 109 -14.11 -1.74 -23.63
CA VAL A 109 -13.14 -1.05 -22.77
C VAL A 109 -12.32 -0.05 -23.58
N ALA A 110 -11.87 -0.41 -24.78
CA ALA A 110 -11.13 0.47 -25.67
C ALA A 110 -11.96 1.70 -26.05
N SER A 111 -13.16 1.52 -26.59
CA SER A 111 -14.03 2.62 -27.01
C SER A 111 -14.33 3.58 -25.85
N SER A 112 -14.51 3.04 -24.65
CA SER A 112 -14.72 3.83 -23.44
C SER A 112 -13.49 4.66 -23.04
N PHE A 113 -12.27 4.09 -23.03
CA PHE A 113 -11.04 4.83 -22.69
C PHE A 113 -10.51 5.74 -23.80
N TYR A 114 -10.90 5.51 -25.05
CA TYR A 114 -10.61 6.42 -26.17
C TYR A 114 -11.61 7.56 -26.29
N SER A 115 -12.79 7.46 -25.66
CA SER A 115 -13.77 8.54 -25.64
C SER A 115 -13.20 9.81 -25.01
N PRO A 116 -13.36 10.99 -25.64
CA PRO A 116 -12.88 12.26 -25.09
C PRO A 116 -13.61 12.67 -23.79
N ASN A 117 -14.77 12.07 -23.53
CA ASN A 117 -15.57 12.35 -22.32
C ASN A 117 -15.13 11.51 -21.11
N MET A 118 -14.24 10.52 -21.29
CA MET A 118 -13.76 9.69 -20.19
C MET A 118 -12.84 10.51 -19.28
N ASN A 119 -13.23 10.66 -18.02
CA ASN A 119 -12.44 11.31 -17.00
C ASN A 119 -12.34 10.43 -15.75
N VAL A 120 -11.28 10.64 -14.97
CA VAL A 120 -11.01 9.86 -13.76
C VAL A 120 -12.09 10.09 -12.68
N GLY A 121 -12.70 11.28 -12.68
CA GLY A 121 -13.81 11.62 -11.80
C GLY A 121 -15.17 11.01 -12.19
N SER A 122 -15.27 10.31 -13.32
CA SER A 122 -16.52 9.63 -13.70
C SER A 122 -16.71 8.38 -12.84
N GLY A 123 -17.93 8.18 -12.34
CA GLY A 123 -18.27 6.98 -11.55
C GLY A 123 -18.03 5.66 -12.29
N ASN A 124 -17.96 5.70 -13.62
CA ASN A 124 -17.73 4.53 -14.46
C ASN A 124 -16.23 4.18 -14.65
N PHE A 125 -15.31 5.09 -14.32
CA PHE A 125 -13.88 4.87 -14.54
C PHE A 125 -13.31 3.71 -13.70
N LEU A 126 -13.57 3.72 -12.39
CA LEU A 126 -13.05 2.68 -11.47
C LEU A 126 -13.65 1.29 -11.75
N PRO A 127 -14.98 1.12 -12.00
CA PRO A 127 -15.54 -0.14 -12.44
C PRO A 127 -14.94 -0.65 -13.75
N LEU A 128 -14.73 0.23 -14.73
CA LEU A 128 -14.13 -0.15 -16.01
C LEU A 128 -12.67 -0.59 -15.85
N LEU A 129 -11.91 0.10 -14.99
CA LEU A 129 -10.54 -0.29 -14.66
C LEU A 129 -10.49 -1.65 -13.95
N LYS A 130 -11.42 -1.91 -13.03
CA LYS A 130 -11.55 -3.23 -12.39
C LYS A 130 -11.90 -4.31 -13.43
N ARG A 131 -12.80 -4.02 -14.36
CA ARG A 131 -13.15 -4.96 -15.44
C ARG A 131 -11.95 -5.27 -16.33
N LEU A 132 -11.16 -4.24 -16.69
CA LEU A 132 -9.92 -4.40 -17.43
C LEU A 132 -8.91 -5.29 -16.67
N ASP A 133 -8.78 -5.09 -15.37
CA ASP A 133 -7.94 -5.90 -14.49
C ASP A 133 -8.36 -7.39 -14.43
N GLU A 134 -9.67 -7.67 -14.48
CA GLU A 134 -10.23 -9.03 -14.58
C GLU A 134 -9.92 -9.65 -15.94
N CYS A 135 -10.09 -8.92 -17.05
CA CYS A 135 -9.75 -9.40 -18.38
C CYS A 135 -8.25 -9.72 -18.50
N ILE A 136 -7.36 -8.87 -17.97
CA ILE A 136 -5.93 -9.12 -17.94
C ILE A 136 -5.61 -10.41 -17.18
N SER A 137 -6.15 -10.56 -15.96
CA SER A 137 -5.90 -11.76 -15.14
C SER A 137 -6.44 -13.03 -15.81
N TYR A 138 -7.60 -12.95 -16.46
CA TYR A 138 -8.18 -14.08 -17.18
C TYR A 138 -7.32 -14.52 -18.37
N VAL A 139 -6.82 -13.57 -19.17
CA VAL A 139 -5.96 -13.88 -20.33
C VAL A 139 -4.59 -14.39 -19.88
N GLU A 140 -4.02 -13.85 -18.79
CA GLU A 140 -2.74 -14.34 -18.24
C GLU A 140 -2.86 -15.78 -17.72
N ASN A 141 -3.98 -16.13 -17.08
CA ASN A 141 -4.24 -17.49 -16.60
C ASN A 141 -4.57 -18.49 -17.73
N ASN A 142 -4.90 -18.02 -18.93
CA ASN A 142 -5.25 -18.84 -20.10
C ASN A 142 -4.34 -18.55 -21.30
N SER A 143 -3.03 -18.58 -21.06
CA SER A 143 -2.03 -18.30 -22.10
C SER A 143 -2.07 -19.27 -23.29
N GLN A 144 -2.63 -20.46 -23.11
CA GLN A 144 -2.82 -21.47 -24.16
C GLN A 144 -3.84 -21.09 -25.25
N TYR A 145 -4.67 -20.05 -25.05
CA TYR A 145 -5.65 -19.64 -26.05
C TYR A 145 -4.99 -18.99 -27.28
N ALA A 146 -5.60 -19.20 -28.44
CA ALA A 146 -5.14 -18.59 -29.69
C ALA A 146 -5.16 -17.06 -29.55
N GLU A 147 -4.08 -16.41 -30.02
CA GLU A 147 -3.89 -14.95 -29.99
C GLU A 147 -3.92 -14.31 -28.57
N SER A 148 -3.85 -15.11 -27.50
CA SER A 148 -3.78 -14.62 -26.11
C SER A 148 -2.69 -13.55 -25.93
N GLY A 149 -1.52 -13.77 -26.53
CA GLY A 149 -0.38 -12.85 -26.56
C GLY A 149 -0.68 -11.49 -27.19
N VAL A 150 -1.57 -11.42 -28.19
CA VAL A 150 -1.95 -10.15 -28.82
C VAL A 150 -2.93 -9.39 -27.93
N TYR A 151 -3.93 -10.10 -27.39
CA TYR A 151 -4.92 -9.49 -26.50
C TYR A 151 -4.30 -8.96 -25.22
N ILE A 152 -3.38 -9.70 -24.59
CA ILE A 152 -2.71 -9.22 -23.37
C ILE A 152 -1.93 -7.93 -23.61
N ILE A 153 -1.26 -7.79 -24.76
CA ILE A 153 -0.56 -6.55 -25.12
C ILE A 153 -1.57 -5.39 -25.24
N LYS A 154 -2.68 -5.60 -25.94
CA LYS A 154 -3.73 -4.57 -26.10
C LYS A 154 -4.36 -4.17 -24.75
N PHE A 155 -4.67 -5.14 -23.89
CA PHE A 155 -5.19 -4.84 -22.56
C PHE A 155 -4.18 -4.08 -21.69
N LYS A 156 -2.89 -4.47 -21.71
CA LYS A 156 -1.83 -3.74 -20.99
C LYS A 156 -1.62 -2.32 -21.53
N GLN A 157 -1.78 -2.09 -22.84
CA GLN A 157 -1.78 -0.74 -23.41
C GLN A 157 -2.94 0.11 -22.89
N LEU A 158 -4.16 -0.44 -22.83
CA LEU A 158 -5.31 0.25 -22.25
C LEU A 158 -5.10 0.53 -20.75
N GLN A 159 -4.50 -0.41 -20.02
CA GLN A 159 -4.19 -0.24 -18.60
C GLN A 159 -3.17 0.89 -18.39
N SER A 160 -2.07 0.89 -19.16
CA SER A 160 -1.07 1.95 -19.15
C SER A 160 -1.69 3.32 -19.45
N ARG A 161 -2.61 3.39 -20.42
CA ARG A 161 -3.37 4.61 -20.71
C ARG A 161 -4.23 5.05 -19.53
N ALA A 162 -5.02 4.14 -18.95
CA ALA A 162 -5.90 4.45 -17.82
C ALA A 162 -5.09 4.96 -16.62
N LEU A 163 -3.99 4.28 -16.27
CA LEU A 163 -3.09 4.71 -15.21
C LEU A 163 -2.41 6.05 -15.52
N GLY A 164 -2.06 6.31 -16.78
CA GLY A 164 -1.55 7.61 -17.24
C GLY A 164 -2.57 8.75 -17.09
N MET A 165 -3.87 8.47 -17.29
CA MET A 165 -4.94 9.42 -17.01
C MET A 165 -5.05 9.73 -15.51
N ILE A 166 -4.96 8.70 -14.64
CA ILE A 166 -4.95 8.90 -13.19
C ILE A 166 -3.76 9.78 -12.77
N ARG A 167 -2.56 9.44 -13.22
CA ARG A 167 -1.34 10.22 -12.93
C ARG A 167 -1.49 11.69 -13.36
N SER A 168 -2.05 11.92 -14.55
CA SER A 168 -2.26 13.27 -15.09
C SER A 168 -3.32 14.05 -14.29
N HIS A 169 -4.37 13.37 -13.85
CA HIS A 169 -5.40 13.96 -12.98
C HIS A 169 -4.85 14.32 -11.60
N VAL A 170 -4.13 13.38 -10.94
CA VAL A 170 -3.43 13.63 -9.67
C VAL A 170 -2.51 14.85 -9.79
N LEU A 171 -1.69 14.90 -10.85
CA LEU A 171 -0.81 16.05 -11.09
C LEU A 171 -1.58 17.36 -11.25
N SER A 172 -2.70 17.35 -11.99
CA SER A 172 -3.52 18.53 -12.22
C SER A 172 -4.13 19.05 -10.92
N VAL A 173 -4.72 18.17 -10.11
CA VAL A 173 -5.32 18.54 -8.82
C VAL A 173 -4.26 19.08 -7.86
N LEU A 174 -3.10 18.42 -7.75
CA LEU A 174 -1.99 18.89 -6.92
C LEU A 174 -1.44 20.24 -7.39
N LYS A 175 -1.24 20.44 -8.69
CA LYS A 175 -0.82 21.74 -9.24
C LYS A 175 -1.83 22.84 -8.97
N ASN A 176 -3.13 22.54 -9.13
CA ASN A 176 -4.19 23.50 -8.83
C ASN A 176 -4.18 23.89 -7.35
N ALA A 177 -3.99 22.92 -6.44
CA ALA A 177 -3.84 23.19 -5.02
C ALA A 177 -2.61 24.07 -4.72
N SER A 178 -1.45 23.75 -5.31
CA SER A 178 -0.23 24.58 -5.22
C SER A 178 -0.48 26.01 -5.70
N SER A 179 -1.11 26.19 -6.86
CA SER A 179 -1.42 27.52 -7.42
C SER A 179 -2.35 28.32 -6.52
N GLN A 180 -3.36 27.69 -5.90
CA GLN A 180 -4.24 28.35 -4.93
C GLN A 180 -3.48 28.79 -3.68
N VAL A 181 -2.54 27.98 -3.19
CA VAL A 181 -1.68 28.33 -2.04
C VAL A 181 -0.79 29.53 -2.39
N TYR A 182 -0.10 29.51 -3.55
CA TYR A 182 0.71 30.64 -3.98
C TYR A 182 -0.10 31.93 -4.14
N ALA A 183 -1.32 31.84 -4.69
CA ALA A 183 -2.21 32.99 -4.83
C ALA A 183 -2.61 33.57 -3.46
N ALA A 184 -2.92 32.72 -2.48
CA ALA A 184 -3.29 33.13 -1.13
C ALA A 184 -2.10 33.75 -0.35
N ILE A 185 -0.89 33.21 -0.50
CA ILE A 185 0.31 33.78 0.11
C ILE A 185 0.59 35.17 -0.50
N ARG A 186 0.45 35.31 -1.82
CA ARG A 186 0.67 36.58 -2.53
C ARG A 186 -0.35 37.66 -2.16
N SER A 187 -1.62 37.30 -1.98
CA SER A 187 -2.66 38.26 -1.57
C SER A 187 -2.49 38.70 -0.11
N SER A 188 -1.97 37.83 0.76
CA SER A 188 -1.66 38.15 2.16
C SER A 188 -0.42 39.04 2.31
N GLY A 189 0.56 38.92 1.40
CA GLY A 189 1.82 39.69 1.41
C GLY A 189 1.72 41.16 1.00
N GLY A 190 0.52 41.70 0.75
CA GLY A 190 0.31 43.13 0.41
C GLY A 190 0.46 44.09 1.60
N SER A 191 0.42 43.59 2.84
CA SER A 191 0.69 44.36 4.04
C SER A 191 2.02 43.94 4.64
N LYS A 192 3.00 44.84 4.73
CA LYS A 192 4.31 44.65 5.38
C LYS A 192 4.23 44.36 6.90
N ALA A 193 3.05 44.08 7.44
CA ALA A 193 2.89 43.53 8.77
C ALA A 193 2.98 42.01 8.64
N ALA A 194 4.00 41.42 9.26
CA ALA A 194 4.24 39.98 9.30
C ALA A 194 2.91 39.22 9.45
N VAL A 195 2.51 38.49 8.42
CA VAL A 195 1.39 37.56 8.51
C VAL A 195 1.77 36.57 9.62
N SER A 196 0.88 36.40 10.60
CA SER A 196 1.11 35.46 11.69
C SER A 196 1.41 34.08 11.10
N GLU A 197 2.53 33.49 11.52
CA GLU A 197 3.06 32.19 11.09
C GLU A 197 2.01 31.06 11.10
N GLY A 198 1.03 31.14 12.01
CA GLY A 198 -0.09 30.20 12.09
C GLY A 198 -1.09 30.29 10.94
N VAL A 199 -1.24 31.46 10.30
CA VAL A 199 -2.19 31.67 9.21
C VAL A 199 -1.63 31.12 7.89
N GLU A 200 -0.34 31.34 7.62
CA GLU A 200 0.32 30.82 6.42
C GLU A 200 0.40 29.29 6.42
N THR A 201 0.80 28.71 7.55
CA THR A 201 0.79 27.25 7.74
C THR A 201 -0.63 26.68 7.59
N SER A 202 -1.63 27.29 8.22
CA SER A 202 -3.03 26.83 8.11
C SER A 202 -3.54 26.83 6.65
N VAL A 203 -3.24 27.86 5.86
CA VAL A 203 -3.66 27.94 4.44
C VAL A 203 -2.99 26.86 3.59
N ILE A 204 -1.69 26.60 3.79
CA ILE A 204 -0.92 25.59 3.05
C ILE A 204 -1.51 24.18 3.22
N TYR A 205 -1.91 23.83 4.45
CA TYR A 205 -2.44 22.49 4.75
C TYR A 205 -3.93 22.34 4.42
N VAL A 206 -4.75 23.36 4.67
CA VAL A 206 -6.21 23.30 4.41
C VAL A 206 -6.51 23.07 2.93
N ARG A 207 -5.82 23.78 2.02
CA ARG A 207 -6.02 23.65 0.57
C ARG A 207 -5.63 22.26 0.06
N PHE A 208 -4.53 21.71 0.56
CA PHE A 208 -4.13 20.35 0.21
C PHE A 208 -5.04 19.29 0.83
N LYS A 209 -5.59 19.53 2.03
CA LYS A 209 -6.57 18.62 2.63
C LYS A 209 -7.88 18.56 1.83
N ALA A 210 -8.29 19.67 1.21
CA ALA A 210 -9.42 19.66 0.27
C ALA A 210 -9.11 18.84 -0.99
N ALA A 211 -7.90 19.01 -1.57
CA ALA A 211 -7.43 18.20 -2.70
C ALA A 211 -7.32 16.70 -2.34
N ALA A 212 -6.95 16.38 -1.10
CA ALA A 212 -6.96 15.01 -0.60
C ALA A 212 -8.38 14.41 -0.65
N GLY A 213 -9.40 15.18 -0.28
CA GLY A 213 -10.81 14.73 -0.36
C GLY A 213 -11.23 14.31 -1.76
N GLU A 214 -10.77 15.01 -2.80
CA GLU A 214 -11.05 14.69 -4.21
C GLU A 214 -10.28 13.44 -4.67
N LEU A 215 -8.98 13.35 -4.35
CA LEU A 215 -8.11 12.28 -4.87
C LEU A 215 -8.21 10.96 -4.08
N LYS A 216 -8.60 11.02 -2.80
CA LYS A 216 -8.57 9.85 -1.90
C LYS A 216 -9.30 8.61 -2.43
N PRO A 217 -10.52 8.69 -3.00
CA PRO A 217 -11.22 7.50 -3.52
C PRO A 217 -10.41 6.77 -4.60
N ILE A 218 -9.71 7.52 -5.45
CA ILE A 218 -8.91 6.97 -6.55
C ILE A 218 -7.59 6.41 -6.03
N LEU A 219 -6.93 7.12 -5.12
CA LEU A 219 -5.65 6.71 -4.56
C LEU A 219 -5.78 5.44 -3.72
N VAL A 220 -6.84 5.30 -2.91
CA VAL A 220 -7.10 4.08 -2.12
C VAL A 220 -7.28 2.85 -3.03
N GLU A 221 -7.96 3.00 -4.17
CA GLU A 221 -8.12 1.91 -5.15
C GLU A 221 -6.80 1.54 -5.85
N ILE A 222 -5.88 2.50 -6.03
CA ILE A 222 -4.54 2.22 -6.54
C ILE A 222 -3.71 1.50 -5.47
N GLU A 223 -3.76 1.97 -4.22
CA GLU A 223 -3.06 1.35 -3.09
C GLU A 223 -3.51 -0.10 -2.88
N SER A 224 -4.81 -0.38 -2.95
CA SER A 224 -5.34 -1.75 -2.79
C SER A 224 -4.87 -2.70 -3.92
N ARG A 225 -4.42 -2.15 -5.05
CA ARG A 225 -3.95 -2.90 -6.23
C ARG A 225 -2.42 -2.89 -6.36
N ALA A 226 -1.69 -2.33 -5.39
CA ALA A 226 -0.23 -2.18 -5.42
C ALA A 226 0.55 -3.50 -5.47
N SER A 227 -0.10 -4.66 -5.24
CA SER A 227 0.50 -5.98 -5.48
C SER A 227 0.87 -6.21 -6.95
N ARG A 228 0.21 -5.53 -7.87
CA ARG A 228 0.51 -5.56 -9.31
C ARG A 228 1.58 -4.53 -9.65
N LYS A 229 2.55 -4.92 -10.47
CA LYS A 229 3.74 -4.10 -10.79
C LYS A 229 3.38 -2.74 -11.39
N GLU A 230 2.43 -2.70 -12.31
CA GLU A 230 2.01 -1.50 -13.02
C GLU A 230 1.37 -0.47 -12.06
N TYR A 231 0.59 -0.94 -11.08
CA TYR A 231 -0.01 -0.09 -10.06
C TYR A 231 1.03 0.41 -9.06
N ALA A 232 1.97 -0.44 -8.63
CA ALA A 232 3.07 -0.03 -7.75
C ALA A 232 3.93 1.08 -8.38
N GLN A 233 4.20 0.99 -9.68
CA GLN A 233 4.95 2.02 -10.42
C GLN A 233 4.21 3.36 -10.45
N VAL A 234 2.92 3.34 -10.78
CA VAL A 234 2.11 4.57 -10.87
C VAL A 234 1.87 5.16 -9.49
N LEU A 235 1.74 4.33 -8.45
CA LEU A 235 1.67 4.77 -7.07
C LEU A 235 2.95 5.50 -6.63
N ALA A 236 4.13 4.92 -6.91
CA ALA A 236 5.41 5.56 -6.64
C ALA A 236 5.58 6.89 -7.40
N GLU A 237 5.11 6.96 -8.65
CA GLU A 237 5.06 8.22 -9.40
C GLU A 237 4.12 9.24 -8.73
N CYS A 238 2.96 8.82 -8.22
CA CYS A 238 2.04 9.70 -7.49
C CYS A 238 2.68 10.22 -6.19
N HIS A 239 3.40 9.38 -5.43
CA HIS A 239 4.16 9.80 -4.25
C HIS A 239 5.20 10.86 -4.62
N LYS A 240 5.96 10.62 -5.70
CA LYS A 240 6.95 11.57 -6.20
C LYS A 240 6.34 12.90 -6.61
N LEU A 241 5.24 12.87 -7.37
CA LEU A 241 4.54 14.09 -7.79
C LEU A 241 4.00 14.88 -6.58
N TYR A 242 3.45 14.19 -5.58
CA TYR A 242 3.06 14.80 -4.32
C TYR A 242 4.25 15.49 -3.64
N CYS A 243 5.36 14.75 -3.45
CA CYS A 243 6.56 15.27 -2.80
C CYS A 243 7.13 16.48 -3.54
N GLU A 244 7.20 16.46 -4.87
CA GLU A 244 7.68 17.58 -5.69
C GLU A 244 6.81 18.83 -5.51
N GLN A 245 5.48 18.68 -5.55
CA GLN A 245 4.56 19.81 -5.35
C GLN A 245 4.66 20.37 -3.93
N ARG A 246 4.70 19.51 -2.90
CA ARG A 246 4.87 19.95 -1.51
C ARG A 246 6.21 20.63 -1.28
N LEU A 247 7.30 20.06 -1.78
CA LEU A 247 8.64 20.62 -1.65
C LEU A 247 8.71 22.03 -2.26
N SER A 248 8.07 22.24 -3.42
CA SER A 248 8.05 23.56 -4.07
C SER A 248 7.43 24.68 -3.21
N LEU A 249 6.47 24.33 -2.33
CA LEU A 249 5.79 25.26 -1.44
C LEU A 249 6.57 25.50 -0.14
N ILE A 250 7.09 24.42 0.45
CA ILE A 250 7.64 24.44 1.81
C ILE A 250 9.13 24.81 1.81
N LYS A 251 9.86 24.48 0.74
CA LYS A 251 11.32 24.67 0.67
C LYS A 251 11.75 26.09 1.00
N SER A 252 11.11 27.10 0.42
CA SER A 252 11.47 28.51 0.66
C SER A 252 11.14 28.96 2.10
N ILE A 253 10.04 28.47 2.66
CA ILE A 253 9.58 28.81 4.01
C ILE A 253 10.55 28.23 5.04
N VAL A 254 10.90 26.94 4.90
CA VAL A 254 11.89 26.27 5.74
C VAL A 254 13.25 26.93 5.60
N HIS A 255 13.64 27.26 4.36
CA HIS A 255 14.88 27.98 4.06
C HIS A 255 14.97 29.31 4.83
N GLN A 256 13.92 30.13 4.74
CA GLN A 256 13.86 31.41 5.42
C GLN A 256 13.94 31.24 6.94
N ARG A 257 13.17 30.32 7.52
CA ARG A 257 13.11 30.13 8.98
C ARG A 257 14.42 29.65 9.58
N ILE A 258 15.04 28.63 9.00
CA ILE A 258 16.34 28.14 9.49
C ILE A 258 17.43 29.19 9.26
N SER A 259 17.38 29.97 8.17
CA SER A 259 18.30 31.10 7.97
C SER A 259 18.13 32.20 9.02
N GLU A 260 16.89 32.47 9.46
CA GLU A 260 16.61 33.41 10.56
C GLU A 260 17.18 32.92 11.89
N PHE A 261 17.02 31.63 12.23
CA PHE A 261 17.68 31.04 13.40
C PHE A 261 19.21 31.17 13.26
N ALA A 262 19.76 30.88 12.08
CA ALA A 262 21.19 30.93 11.86
C ALA A 262 21.79 32.34 12.01
N LYS A 263 20.99 33.40 11.84
CA LYS A 263 21.43 34.79 12.05
C LYS A 263 21.31 35.25 13.52
N LYS A 264 20.34 34.72 14.26
CA LYS A 264 19.99 35.21 15.62
C LYS A 264 20.59 34.35 16.74
N GLU A 265 20.83 33.07 16.48
CA GLU A 265 21.15 32.08 17.49
C GLU A 265 22.58 31.55 17.34
N GLU A 266 23.19 31.26 18.50
CA GLU A 266 24.45 30.52 18.60
C GLU A 266 24.27 29.06 18.17
N LEU A 267 25.36 28.36 17.89
CA LEU A 267 25.32 27.02 17.28
C LEU A 267 24.48 25.98 18.07
N PRO A 268 24.55 25.87 19.41
CA PRO A 268 23.69 24.94 20.17
C PRO A 268 22.22 25.29 20.12
N SER A 269 21.87 26.58 20.29
CA SER A 269 20.50 27.07 20.16
C SER A 269 19.93 26.83 18.76
N LEU A 270 20.69 27.19 17.72
CA LEU A 270 20.35 26.97 16.31
C LEU A 270 20.08 25.48 16.03
N THR A 271 20.92 24.60 16.56
CA THR A 271 20.76 23.15 16.36
C THR A 271 19.47 22.65 16.99
N ARG A 272 19.16 23.12 18.20
CA ARG A 272 17.91 22.78 18.92
C ARG A 272 16.68 23.30 18.19
N SER A 273 16.64 24.59 17.87
CA SER A 273 15.52 25.26 17.19
C SER A 273 15.33 24.71 15.77
N GLY A 274 16.41 24.53 15.02
CA GLY A 274 16.40 24.00 13.66
C GLY A 274 15.92 22.54 13.58
N CYS A 275 16.41 21.68 14.47
CA CYS A 275 15.93 20.28 14.55
C CYS A 275 14.47 20.22 14.98
N ALA A 276 14.07 20.96 16.02
CA ALA A 276 12.69 20.97 16.50
C ALA A 276 11.71 21.44 15.43
N TYR A 277 12.06 22.53 14.72
CA TYR A 277 11.25 23.05 13.62
C TYR A 277 11.14 22.06 12.46
N LEU A 278 12.25 21.44 12.01
CA LEU A 278 12.18 20.43 10.96
C LEU A 278 11.36 19.20 11.37
N VAL A 279 11.51 18.72 12.61
CA VAL A 279 10.69 17.63 13.14
C VAL A 279 9.20 18.01 13.06
N GLN A 280 8.83 19.21 13.46
CA GLN A 280 7.44 19.68 13.38
C GLN A 280 6.93 19.72 11.92
N VAL A 281 7.72 20.26 11.00
CA VAL A 281 7.36 20.30 9.57
C VAL A 281 7.16 18.87 9.02
N CYS A 282 8.08 17.95 9.32
CA CYS A 282 7.98 16.57 8.88
C CYS A 282 6.73 15.86 9.41
N LEU A 283 6.34 16.14 10.66
CA LEU A 283 5.12 15.59 11.24
C LEU A 283 3.85 16.11 10.55
N HIS A 284 3.79 17.42 10.27
CA HIS A 284 2.66 17.98 9.53
C HIS A 284 2.58 17.46 8.10
N GLU A 285 3.72 17.28 7.42
CA GLU A 285 3.76 16.67 6.09
C GLU A 285 3.34 15.20 6.11
N HIS A 286 3.76 14.42 7.10
CA HIS A 286 3.33 13.04 7.26
C HIS A 286 1.83 12.94 7.52
N GLN A 287 1.28 13.78 8.41
CA GLN A 287 -0.18 13.83 8.66
C GLN A 287 -0.97 14.17 7.39
N LEU A 288 -0.47 15.11 6.58
CA LEU A 288 -1.09 15.42 5.30
C LEU A 288 -0.96 14.25 4.32
N PHE A 289 0.20 13.59 4.26
CA PHE A 289 0.44 12.45 3.39
C PHE A 289 -0.53 11.29 3.69
N VAL A 290 -0.77 10.98 4.97
CA VAL A 290 -1.76 9.97 5.42
C VAL A 290 -3.17 10.27 4.89
N HIS A 291 -3.53 11.54 4.70
CA HIS A 291 -4.83 11.88 4.11
C HIS A 291 -4.96 11.52 2.63
N PHE A 292 -3.86 11.51 1.87
CA PHE A 292 -3.81 11.11 0.46
C PHE A 292 -3.56 9.61 0.30
N PHE A 293 -2.63 9.06 1.08
CA PHE A 293 -2.09 7.70 0.96
C PHE A 293 -2.13 6.97 2.31
N PRO A 294 -3.30 6.50 2.77
CA PRO A 294 -3.42 5.84 4.05
C PRO A 294 -2.57 4.56 4.15
N SER A 295 -2.56 3.74 3.10
CA SER A 295 -1.88 2.43 3.12
C SER A 295 -0.38 2.57 2.94
N SER A 296 0.06 3.55 2.15
CA SER A 296 1.48 3.81 1.89
C SER A 296 2.17 4.62 2.99
N SER A 297 1.40 5.12 3.96
CA SER A 297 1.94 5.91 5.08
C SER A 297 2.84 5.11 6.03
N GLU A 298 2.71 3.78 6.04
CA GLU A 298 3.59 2.89 6.80
C GLU A 298 5.00 2.78 6.18
N ASP A 299 5.12 3.02 4.87
CA ASP A 299 6.41 2.97 4.17
C ASP A 299 7.15 4.30 4.31
N VAL A 300 8.18 4.28 5.15
CA VAL A 300 9.11 5.39 5.39
C VAL A 300 9.66 5.99 4.10
N SER A 301 9.90 5.17 3.07
CA SER A 301 10.56 5.60 1.84
C SER A 301 9.69 6.50 0.96
N SER A 302 8.36 6.48 1.16
CA SER A 302 7.41 7.22 0.34
C SER A 302 7.57 8.75 0.45
N LEU A 303 8.06 9.24 1.61
CA LEU A 303 8.27 10.67 1.88
C LEU A 303 9.72 11.12 1.76
N SER A 304 10.68 10.21 1.58
CA SER A 304 12.11 10.54 1.42
C SER A 304 12.38 11.65 0.38
N PRO A 305 11.73 11.67 -0.81
CA PRO A 305 11.96 12.75 -1.79
C PRO A 305 11.58 14.16 -1.29
N LEU A 306 10.75 14.27 -0.25
CA LEU A 306 10.40 15.54 0.40
C LEU A 306 11.29 15.82 1.61
N ILE A 307 11.57 14.81 2.44
CA ILE A 307 12.29 14.98 3.71
C ILE A 307 13.81 15.17 3.49
N ASP A 308 14.43 14.39 2.60
CA ASP A 308 15.88 14.41 2.39
C ASP A 308 16.40 15.78 1.92
N PRO A 309 15.72 16.50 1.00
CA PRO A 309 16.14 17.86 0.63
C PRO A 309 16.02 18.86 1.77
N LEU A 310 15.02 18.72 2.65
CA LEU A 310 14.81 19.61 3.80
C LEU A 310 15.86 19.33 4.89
N SER A 311 16.18 18.07 5.15
CA SER A 311 17.24 17.69 6.09
C SER A 311 18.62 18.12 5.60
N THR A 312 18.90 17.95 4.31
CA THR A 312 20.15 18.40 3.68
C THR A 312 20.35 19.90 3.87
N TYR A 313 19.28 20.68 3.80
CA TYR A 313 19.38 22.12 4.03
C TYR A 313 19.76 22.50 5.48
N LEU A 314 19.19 21.82 6.48
CA LEU A 314 19.64 22.01 7.87
C LEU A 314 21.12 21.64 8.01
N TYR A 315 21.54 20.53 7.42
CA TYR A 315 22.95 20.12 7.43
C TYR A 315 23.85 21.19 6.82
N ASP A 316 23.53 21.68 5.63
CA ASP A 316 24.34 22.68 4.91
C ASP A 316 24.42 24.01 5.67
N THR A 317 23.42 24.31 6.52
CA THR A 317 23.43 25.50 7.37
C THR A 317 24.28 25.31 8.63
N LEU A 318 24.23 24.13 9.25
CA LEU A 318 24.97 23.83 10.48
C LEU A 318 26.44 23.54 10.22
N ARG A 319 26.76 22.81 9.16
CA ARG A 319 28.12 22.31 8.88
C ARG A 319 29.18 23.42 8.84
N PRO A 320 28.98 24.57 8.15
CA PRO A 320 30.00 25.63 8.13
C PRO A 320 30.28 26.19 9.51
N LYS A 321 29.26 26.37 10.35
CA LYS A 321 29.44 26.83 11.74
C LYS A 321 30.14 25.78 12.59
N LEU A 322 29.77 24.51 12.44
CA LEU A 322 30.36 23.40 13.17
C LEU A 322 31.87 23.24 12.91
N ILE A 323 32.30 23.32 11.65
CA ILE A 323 33.72 23.17 11.29
C ILE A 323 34.59 24.28 11.91
N HIS A 324 34.04 25.48 12.09
CA HIS A 324 34.76 26.61 12.69
C HIS A 324 34.62 26.65 14.22
N GLU A 325 33.74 25.84 14.81
CA GLU A 325 33.47 25.88 16.24
C GLU A 325 34.74 25.53 17.03
N ALA A 326 35.06 26.40 17.97
CA ALA A 326 36.30 26.37 18.73
C ALA A 326 36.07 25.90 20.17
N ASN A 327 34.86 26.13 20.69
CA ASN A 327 34.51 25.93 22.08
C ASN A 327 34.15 24.46 22.36
N LEU A 328 34.91 23.82 23.26
CA LEU A 328 34.67 22.45 23.70
C LEU A 328 33.30 22.28 24.37
N ASP A 329 32.86 23.27 25.14
CA ASP A 329 31.58 23.20 25.85
C ASP A 329 30.39 23.22 24.90
N PHE A 330 30.47 24.01 23.82
CA PHE A 330 29.45 24.03 22.79
C PHE A 330 29.40 22.71 22.03
N LEU A 331 30.55 22.10 21.72
CA LEU A 331 30.60 20.80 21.05
C LEU A 331 30.01 19.68 21.94
N CYS A 332 30.29 19.69 23.24
CA CYS A 332 29.66 18.76 24.18
C CYS A 332 28.14 18.97 24.27
N GLU A 333 27.68 20.23 24.37
CA GLU A 333 26.24 20.53 24.37
C GLU A 333 25.55 20.06 23.09
N LEU A 334 26.21 20.19 21.93
CA LEU A 334 25.67 19.72 20.65
C LEU A 334 25.51 18.19 20.62
N VAL A 335 26.46 17.44 21.17
CA VAL A 335 26.33 15.98 21.32
C VAL A 335 25.12 15.65 22.19
N ASP A 336 24.97 16.31 23.34
CA ASP A 336 23.84 16.08 24.23
C ASP A 336 22.49 16.42 23.57
N ILE A 337 22.41 17.54 22.84
CA ILE A 337 21.20 17.94 22.10
C ILE A 337 20.85 16.86 21.06
N LEU A 338 21.82 16.46 20.22
CA LEU A 338 21.57 15.53 19.13
C LEU A 338 21.28 14.12 19.64
N LYS A 339 22.04 13.62 20.61
CA LYS A 339 21.94 12.24 21.13
C LYS A 339 20.75 12.08 22.07
N VAL A 340 20.57 12.97 23.04
CA VAL A 340 19.55 12.83 24.09
C VAL A 340 18.22 13.42 23.62
N LYS A 341 18.20 14.70 23.20
CA LYS A 341 16.95 15.40 22.90
C LYS A 341 16.37 15.03 21.53
N VAL A 342 17.21 14.99 20.50
CA VAL A 342 16.72 14.77 19.13
C VAL A 342 16.57 13.28 18.83
N LEU A 343 17.65 12.52 18.86
CA LEU A 343 17.64 11.08 18.55
C LEU A 343 16.96 10.25 19.64
N GLY A 344 17.18 10.59 20.91
CA GLY A 344 16.67 9.88 22.07
C GLY A 344 15.18 10.13 22.34
N GLU A 345 14.74 11.37 22.47
CA GLU A 345 13.36 11.70 22.86
C GLU A 345 12.41 11.88 21.67
N GLN A 346 12.78 12.69 20.67
CA GLN A 346 11.86 13.10 19.60
C GLN A 346 11.68 12.02 18.52
N LEU A 347 12.74 11.29 18.17
CA LEU A 347 12.69 10.27 17.13
C LEU A 347 12.27 8.88 17.63
N SER A 348 12.54 8.52 18.90
CA SER A 348 12.13 7.21 19.43
C SER A 348 10.62 7.09 19.63
N ALA A 349 9.96 8.20 20.02
CA ALA A 349 8.51 8.24 20.23
C ALA A 349 7.69 8.32 18.93
N ARG A 350 8.34 8.61 17.80
CA ARG A 350 7.70 8.95 16.51
C ARG A 350 8.41 8.29 15.32
N SER A 351 8.96 7.08 15.53
CA SER A 351 9.98 6.44 14.68
C SER A 351 9.62 6.37 13.21
N ASP A 352 8.36 6.08 12.89
CA ASP A 352 7.99 5.71 11.52
C ASP A 352 7.82 6.95 10.64
N SER A 353 7.30 8.05 11.19
CA SER A 353 7.09 9.30 10.46
C SER A 353 8.36 10.13 10.26
N LEU A 354 9.41 9.89 11.05
CA LEU A 354 10.64 10.72 11.09
C LEU A 354 11.91 9.98 10.67
N ALA A 355 11.80 8.72 10.22
CA ALA A 355 12.96 7.91 9.88
C ALA A 355 13.82 8.51 8.75
N GLY A 356 13.25 9.31 7.83
CA GLY A 356 14.01 10.04 6.81
C GLY A 356 14.98 11.10 7.36
N LEU A 357 14.74 11.67 8.55
CA LEU A 357 15.65 12.65 9.16
C LEU A 357 16.87 12.00 9.82
N ARG A 358 16.74 10.75 10.28
CA ARG A 358 17.76 10.06 11.08
C ARG A 358 19.15 10.04 10.42
N PRO A 359 19.31 9.65 9.14
CA PRO A 359 20.64 9.58 8.51
C PRO A 359 21.35 10.93 8.49
N THR A 360 20.60 12.02 8.31
CA THR A 360 21.18 13.37 8.28
C THR A 360 21.63 13.80 9.67
N LEU A 361 20.84 13.52 10.70
CA LEU A 361 21.17 13.86 12.09
C LEU A 361 22.34 13.03 12.63
N GLU A 362 22.40 11.74 12.29
CA GLU A 362 23.54 10.87 12.62
C GLU A 362 24.83 11.38 11.96
N ARG A 363 24.74 11.88 10.73
CA ARG A 363 25.87 12.51 10.04
C ARG A 363 26.32 13.81 10.70
N ILE A 364 25.39 14.66 11.14
CA ILE A 364 25.74 15.87 11.92
C ILE A 364 26.43 15.45 13.23
N LEU A 365 25.90 14.45 13.92
CA LEU A 365 26.48 13.94 15.16
C LEU A 365 27.90 13.39 14.95
N ALA A 366 28.14 12.67 13.86
CA ALA A 366 29.46 12.20 13.50
C ALA A 366 30.44 13.35 13.25
N ASP A 367 30.04 14.39 12.51
CA ASP A 367 30.85 15.60 12.29
C ASP A 367 31.15 16.32 13.62
N VAL A 368 30.19 16.36 14.56
CA VAL A 368 30.37 16.94 15.90
C VAL A 368 31.39 16.11 16.70
N HIS A 369 31.29 14.78 16.69
CA HIS A 369 32.24 13.91 17.39
C HIS A 369 33.66 14.02 16.84
N GLU A 370 33.82 14.09 15.51
CA GLU A 370 35.12 14.30 14.88
C GLU A 370 35.72 15.64 15.30
N ARG A 371 34.91 16.71 15.25
CA ARG A 371 35.34 18.04 15.67
C ARG A 371 35.68 18.11 17.15
N LEU A 372 34.87 17.49 18.01
CA LEU A 372 35.10 17.40 19.45
C LEU A 372 36.40 16.68 19.76
N THR A 373 36.65 15.55 19.11
CA THR A 373 37.88 14.77 19.24
C THR A 373 39.10 15.59 18.84
N PHE A 374 39.02 16.30 17.71
CA PHE A 374 40.09 17.19 17.26
C PHE A 374 40.38 18.31 18.26
N ARG A 375 39.34 19.05 18.70
CA ARG A 375 39.50 20.16 19.64
C ARG A 375 39.96 19.69 21.02
N ALA A 376 39.55 18.50 21.45
CA ALA A 376 40.02 17.88 22.69
C ALA A 376 41.53 17.62 22.65
N ARG A 377 42.04 17.04 21.55
CA ARG A 377 43.49 16.84 21.35
C ARG A 377 44.25 18.15 21.32
N THR A 378 43.74 19.16 20.60
CA THR A 378 44.34 20.49 20.58
C THR A 378 44.41 21.10 21.98
N HIS A 379 43.32 21.01 22.76
CA HIS A 379 43.31 21.48 24.14
C HIS A 379 44.30 20.71 25.02
N ILE A 380 44.41 19.38 24.88
CA ILE A 380 45.40 18.58 25.63
C ILE A 380 46.82 19.02 25.28
N HIS A 381 47.11 19.24 24.01
CA HIS A 381 48.43 19.67 23.56
C HIS A 381 48.77 21.10 24.04
N ASP A 382 47.89 22.06 23.82
CA ASP A 382 48.19 23.47 24.03
C ASP A 382 48.08 23.87 25.52
N GLU A 383 47.05 23.39 26.21
CA GLU A 383 46.74 23.83 27.58
C GLU A 383 47.35 22.93 28.68
N ILE A 384 47.77 21.71 28.34
CA ILE A 384 48.34 20.73 29.29
C ILE A 384 49.80 20.40 28.94
N ALA A 385 50.08 19.98 27.70
CA ALA A 385 51.43 19.54 27.30
C ALA A 385 52.43 20.70 27.24
N ASN A 386 52.01 21.80 26.62
CA ASN A 386 52.81 23.00 26.40
C ASN A 386 52.57 24.09 27.42
N TYR A 387 51.89 23.76 28.53
CA TYR A 387 51.67 24.71 29.61
C TYR A 387 53.00 25.17 30.19
N ILE A 388 53.17 26.50 30.25
CA ILE A 388 54.31 27.14 30.89
C ILE A 388 53.86 27.59 32.28
N PRO A 389 54.40 27.03 33.37
CA PRO A 389 54.03 27.44 34.72
C PRO A 389 54.33 28.92 34.97
N PHE A 390 53.38 29.65 35.56
CA PHE A 390 53.63 31.00 36.03
C PHE A 390 54.40 30.98 37.36
N ASP A 391 54.98 32.11 37.76
CA ASP A 391 55.71 32.23 39.03
C ASP A 391 54.82 31.92 40.24
N ASP A 392 53.52 32.21 40.17
CA ASP A 392 52.55 31.84 41.19
C ASP A 392 52.31 30.31 41.24
N ASP A 393 52.37 29.60 40.11
CA ASP A 393 52.19 28.14 40.05
C ASP A 393 53.34 27.37 40.67
N LEU A 394 54.53 27.96 40.62
CA LEU A 394 55.75 27.41 41.21
C LEU A 394 55.94 27.83 42.69
N ASP A 395 55.07 28.70 43.22
CA ASP A 395 55.11 29.16 44.62
C ASP A 395 54.43 28.19 45.59
N TYR A 396 54.78 26.91 45.48
CA TYR A 396 54.08 25.85 46.19
C TYR A 396 54.25 25.84 47.72
N PRO A 397 55.36 26.33 48.32
CA PRO A 397 55.45 26.50 49.77
C PRO A 397 54.44 27.53 50.31
N ALA A 398 54.39 28.73 49.72
CA ALA A 398 53.49 29.79 50.18
C ALA A 398 52.02 29.52 49.85
N LYS A 399 51.71 28.80 48.75
CA LYS A 399 50.34 28.34 48.45
C LYS A 399 49.79 27.40 49.51
N LEU A 400 50.62 26.49 50.03
CA LEU A 400 50.22 25.56 51.10
C LEU A 400 50.02 26.29 52.43
N GLU A 401 50.89 27.24 52.78
CA GLU A 401 50.77 28.05 54.00
C GLU A 401 49.52 28.95 53.96
N ARG A 402 49.26 29.65 52.85
CA ARG A 402 48.02 30.43 52.67
C ARG A 402 46.76 29.57 52.74
N SER A 403 46.82 28.33 52.24
CA SER A 403 45.69 27.40 52.34
C SER A 403 45.49 26.84 53.77
N ALA A 404 46.54 26.84 54.61
CA ALA A 404 46.47 26.43 56.01
C ALA A 404 46.04 27.57 56.95
N GLU A 405 46.33 28.83 56.59
CA GLU A 405 45.91 30.03 57.36
C GLU A 405 44.43 30.40 57.14
N THR A 406 43.79 29.85 56.10
CA THR A 406 42.37 30.05 55.82
C THR A 406 41.56 28.96 56.56
N GLU A 407 41.07 29.24 57.77
CA GLU A 407 40.21 28.31 58.51
C GLU A 407 38.91 27.98 57.73
N PRO A 408 38.38 26.74 57.83
CA PRO A 408 37.16 26.35 57.12
C PRO A 408 35.95 26.96 57.82
N VAL A 409 35.39 28.04 57.26
CA VAL A 409 34.04 28.47 57.63
C VAL A 409 33.07 27.42 57.13
N THR A 410 32.49 26.69 58.08
CA THR A 410 31.42 25.72 57.87
C THR A 410 30.25 26.34 57.12
N THR A 411 30.12 26.03 55.84
CA THR A 411 28.85 26.16 55.12
C THR A 411 28.77 25.08 54.05
N SER A 412 27.76 24.20 54.22
CA SER A 412 27.10 23.31 53.25
C SER A 412 27.93 22.69 52.11
N ALA A 413 27.81 21.36 52.00
CA ALA A 413 28.49 20.45 51.08
C ALA A 413 28.14 20.56 49.58
N ASP A 414 27.94 21.77 49.04
CA ASP A 414 27.90 21.99 47.60
C ASP A 414 29.02 22.96 47.20
N GLU A 415 29.98 22.41 46.46
CA GLU A 415 31.06 23.08 45.72
C GLU A 415 31.92 24.08 46.53
N ASN A 416 33.02 23.58 47.12
CA ASN A 416 34.09 24.42 47.68
C ASN A 416 35.02 24.93 46.56
N PRO A 417 34.92 26.19 46.09
CA PRO A 417 35.82 26.76 45.08
C PRO A 417 37.27 26.93 45.55
N ASP A 418 37.54 26.83 46.86
CA ASP A 418 38.89 26.98 47.44
C ASP A 418 39.77 25.71 47.31
N LEU A 419 39.19 24.54 47.05
CA LEU A 419 39.97 23.31 46.82
C LEU A 419 40.74 23.34 45.49
N PHE A 420 40.14 23.91 44.44
CA PHE A 420 40.75 24.03 43.11
C PHE A 420 41.87 25.08 43.05
N LYS A 421 41.85 26.10 43.92
CA LYS A 421 42.92 27.13 43.99
C LYS A 421 44.30 26.56 44.33
N THR A 422 44.35 25.38 44.94
CA THR A 422 45.60 24.71 45.32
C THR A 422 46.08 23.72 44.25
N TRP A 423 45.29 23.49 43.20
CA TRP A 423 45.61 22.53 42.15
C TRP A 423 46.51 23.18 41.10
N TYR A 424 47.45 22.40 40.61
CA TYR A 424 48.25 22.79 39.46
C TYR A 424 47.35 22.91 38.22
N PRO A 425 47.35 24.04 37.48
CA PRO A 425 46.36 24.31 36.43
C PRO A 425 46.26 23.22 35.34
N PRO A 426 47.35 22.58 34.87
CA PRO A 426 47.25 21.42 33.97
C PRO A 426 46.46 20.24 34.54
N LEU A 427 46.52 19.97 35.85
CA LEU A 427 45.73 18.90 36.48
C LEU A 427 44.24 19.21 36.43
N GLU A 428 43.86 20.43 36.80
CA GLU A 428 42.47 20.88 36.77
C GLU A 428 41.91 20.82 35.33
N LYS A 429 42.68 21.33 34.35
CA LYS A 429 42.30 21.29 32.94
C LYS A 429 42.17 19.88 32.39
N THR A 430 43.03 18.94 32.82
CA THR A 430 42.91 17.52 32.47
C THR A 430 41.61 16.94 32.99
N LEU A 431 41.34 17.06 34.30
CA LEU A 431 40.16 16.46 34.92
C LEU A 431 38.85 17.09 34.39
N SER A 432 38.83 18.42 34.21
CA SER A 432 37.69 19.12 33.61
C SER A 432 37.43 18.65 32.18
N CYS A 433 38.46 18.55 31.35
CA CYS A 433 38.35 18.06 29.98
C CYS A 433 37.81 16.61 29.94
N LEU A 434 38.38 15.70 30.74
CA LEU A 434 37.95 14.29 30.77
C LEU A 434 36.52 14.12 31.27
N SER A 435 36.12 14.88 32.29
CA SER A 435 34.75 14.82 32.81
C SER A 435 33.70 15.19 31.75
N LYS A 436 34.02 16.16 30.89
CA LYS A 436 33.17 16.61 29.77
C LYS A 436 33.13 15.57 28.65
N LEU A 437 34.30 15.03 28.27
CA LEU A 437 34.42 14.08 27.16
C LEU A 437 33.81 12.70 27.48
N TYR A 438 33.81 12.28 28.74
CA TYR A 438 33.30 10.96 29.15
C TYR A 438 31.84 10.73 28.75
N ARG A 439 31.00 11.76 28.84
CA ARG A 439 29.57 11.66 28.49
C ARG A 439 29.29 11.79 26.99
N CYS A 440 30.20 12.46 26.27
CA CYS A 440 29.98 12.87 24.89
C CYS A 440 30.60 11.90 23.87
N LEU A 441 31.71 11.23 24.21
CA LEU A 441 32.44 10.38 23.27
C LEU A 441 32.12 8.88 23.45
N GLU A 442 32.38 8.11 22.40
CA GLU A 442 32.34 6.66 22.48
C GLU A 442 33.46 6.13 23.39
N PRO A 443 33.23 5.03 24.14
CA PRO A 443 34.19 4.52 25.11
C PRO A 443 35.60 4.29 24.55
N ALA A 444 35.70 3.76 23.31
CA ALA A 444 36.99 3.50 22.68
C ALA A 444 37.78 4.79 22.39
N VAL A 445 37.11 5.81 21.85
CA VAL A 445 37.73 7.11 21.54
C VAL A 445 38.10 7.84 22.83
N PHE A 446 37.20 7.82 23.81
CA PHE A 446 37.45 8.41 25.13
C PHE A 446 38.68 7.79 25.81
N THR A 447 38.80 6.45 25.80
CA THR A 447 39.92 5.75 26.46
C THR A 447 41.26 6.18 25.89
N GLY A 448 41.36 6.31 24.56
CA GLY A 448 42.58 6.79 23.91
C GLY A 448 42.94 8.23 24.29
N LEU A 449 41.97 9.15 24.26
CA LEU A 449 42.18 10.54 24.67
C LEU A 449 42.49 10.67 26.17
N ALA A 450 41.86 9.85 27.02
CA ALA A 450 42.09 9.84 28.45
C ALA A 450 43.51 9.41 28.78
N GLN A 451 43.99 8.34 28.13
CA GLN A 451 45.37 7.89 28.29
C GLN A 451 46.37 8.98 27.90
N GLU A 452 46.18 9.62 26.74
CA GLU A 452 47.02 10.71 26.26
C GLU A 452 47.00 11.90 27.25
N ALA A 453 45.82 12.34 27.69
CA ALA A 453 45.67 13.45 28.61
C ALA A 453 46.34 13.21 29.96
N VAL A 454 46.19 12.00 30.52
CA VAL A 454 46.79 11.61 31.81
C VAL A 454 48.31 11.52 31.71
N GLU A 455 48.85 10.94 30.63
CA GLU A 455 50.30 10.83 30.41
C GLU A 455 50.95 12.22 30.27
N VAL A 456 50.34 13.09 29.48
CA VAL A 456 50.78 14.47 29.27
C VAL A 456 50.69 15.27 30.58
N CYS A 457 49.60 15.11 31.35
CA CYS A 457 49.43 15.75 32.64
C CYS A 457 50.51 15.31 33.64
N ALA A 458 50.75 14.00 33.77
CA ALA A 458 51.79 13.44 34.63
C ALA A 458 53.17 13.98 34.26
N THR A 459 53.46 14.09 32.96
CA THR A 459 54.72 14.69 32.46
C THR A 459 54.82 16.18 32.81
N SER A 460 53.73 16.93 32.70
CA SER A 460 53.67 18.35 33.08
C SER A 460 53.91 18.54 34.58
N ILE A 461 53.28 17.71 35.43
CA ILE A 461 53.48 17.71 36.89
C ILE A 461 54.95 17.37 37.24
N GLN A 462 55.57 16.40 36.55
CA GLN A 462 56.98 16.06 36.73
C GLN A 462 57.93 17.18 36.31
N LYS A 463 57.59 17.97 35.28
CA LYS A 463 58.38 19.15 34.89
C LYS A 463 58.26 20.23 35.97
N ALA A 464 57.05 20.52 36.43
CA ALA A 464 56.79 21.50 37.48
C ALA A 464 57.48 21.13 38.80
N SER A 465 57.46 19.86 39.21
CA SER A 465 58.15 19.41 40.43
C SER A 465 59.67 19.65 40.39
N LYS A 466 60.30 19.44 39.23
CA LYS A 466 61.73 19.74 39.02
C LYS A 466 62.02 21.23 39.08
N LEU A 467 61.09 22.08 38.61
CA LEU A 467 61.23 23.54 38.69
C LEU A 467 61.07 24.03 40.14
N ILE A 468 60.08 23.51 40.87
CA ILE A 468 59.86 23.81 42.30
C ILE A 468 61.07 23.36 43.12
N ALA A 469 61.62 22.16 42.86
CA ALA A 469 62.82 21.65 43.54
C ALA A 469 64.06 22.53 43.34
N LYS A 470 64.18 23.19 42.18
CA LYS A 470 65.26 24.16 41.91
C LYS A 470 65.04 25.50 42.59
N ARG A 471 63.79 25.92 42.79
CA ARG A 471 63.41 27.23 43.32
C ARG A 471 63.31 27.27 44.85
N SER A 472 62.81 26.20 45.48
CA SER A 472 62.48 26.14 46.91
C SER A 472 63.32 25.07 47.62
N SER A 473 62.85 23.84 47.68
CA SER A 473 63.60 22.70 48.21
C SER A 473 63.26 21.40 47.47
N THR A 474 64.15 20.41 47.57
CA THR A 474 63.91 19.07 47.03
C THR A 474 62.69 18.38 47.64
N ILE A 475 62.41 18.66 48.92
CA ILE A 475 61.26 18.13 49.66
C ILE A 475 59.97 18.74 49.13
N ASP A 476 59.92 20.06 48.89
CA ASP A 476 58.74 20.75 48.38
C ASP A 476 58.36 20.26 46.97
N GLY A 477 59.35 20.03 46.12
CA GLY A 477 59.14 19.44 44.80
C GLY A 477 58.59 18.00 44.87
N GLN A 478 59.06 17.18 45.80
CA GLN A 478 58.56 15.81 46.00
C GLN A 478 57.14 15.79 46.58
N LEU A 479 56.85 16.64 47.55
CA LEU A 479 55.50 16.77 48.13
C LEU A 479 54.49 17.27 47.09
N PHE A 480 54.86 18.25 46.26
CA PHE A 480 54.06 18.69 45.13
C PHE A 480 53.72 17.54 44.18
N LEU A 481 54.74 16.76 43.81
CA LEU A 481 54.60 15.64 42.88
C LEU A 481 53.66 14.56 43.43
N ILE A 482 53.85 14.14 44.68
CA ILE A 482 53.04 13.12 45.33
C ILE A 482 51.58 13.58 45.45
N LYS A 483 51.34 14.80 45.93
CA LYS A 483 49.98 15.33 46.10
C LYS A 483 49.20 15.36 44.78
N HIS A 484 49.79 15.89 43.70
CA HIS A 484 49.09 16.01 42.43
C HIS A 484 48.92 14.69 41.67
N LEU A 485 49.86 13.75 41.78
CA LEU A 485 49.69 12.42 41.20
C LEU A 485 48.66 11.57 41.96
N LEU A 486 48.53 11.75 43.28
CA LEU A 486 47.45 11.12 44.04
C LEU A 486 46.09 11.66 43.61
N ILE A 487 45.94 12.98 43.46
CA ILE A 487 44.70 13.59 42.96
C ILE A 487 44.35 13.08 41.56
N LEU A 488 45.33 13.00 40.64
CA LEU A 488 45.12 12.47 39.29
C LEU A 488 44.71 10.98 39.25
N ARG A 489 45.05 10.21 40.29
CA ARG A 489 44.67 8.80 40.41
C ARG A 489 43.29 8.61 41.03
N GLU A 490 42.92 9.45 41.98
CA GLU A 490 41.68 9.34 42.75
C GLU A 490 40.45 9.91 42.02
N LYS A 491 40.68 10.91 41.15
CA LYS A 491 39.64 11.59 40.36
C LYS A 491 39.67 11.09 38.92
#